data_AF-A0A2H2ZEY8-F1
#
_entry.id   AF-A0A2H2ZEY8-F1
#
_cell.length_a   1.000
_cell.length_b   1.000
_cell.length_c   1.000
_cell.angle_alpha   90.00
_cell.angle_beta   90.00
_cell.angle_gamma   90.00
#
_symmetry.space_group_name_H-M   'P 1'
#
loop_
_entity.id
_entity.type
_entity.pdbx_description
1 polymer ?
#
loop_
_entity_poly.entity_id
_entity_poly.type
_entity_poly.pdbx_seq_one_letter_code
_entity_poly.pdbx_strand_id
1 'polypeptide(L)'
;MVHRNKASDCLREPLSATLPTKCQQLKKGYGECKRGLVDMRKRFRGNMPVTYRSMEASEQGKGYQLYAGKSAFGGGVKETDGNEPIPQDWREVENEKYRLEQQRLASGGK
;
A
#
# COMPACT_ATOMS: atom_id res chain seq x y z
N MET A 1 15.67 -33.34 28.61
CA MET A 1 16.40 -32.39 29.48
C MET A 1 16.03 -30.98 29.05
N VAL A 2 15.61 -30.09 29.95
CA VAL A 2 15.21 -28.70 29.59
C VAL A 2 16.32 -27.74 30.03
N HIS A 3 16.97 -27.09 29.06
CA HIS A 3 18.04 -26.11 29.33
C HIS A 3 17.42 -24.72 29.59
N ARG A 4 17.62 -24.17 30.79
CA ARG A 4 17.05 -22.88 31.24
C ARG A 4 17.95 -21.69 30.88
N ASN A 5 18.30 -21.57 29.61
CA ASN A 5 19.10 -20.44 29.13
C ASN A 5 18.25 -19.16 29.10
N LYS A 6 18.88 -17.98 29.22
CA LYS A 6 18.17 -16.72 28.96
C LYS A 6 17.85 -16.63 27.47
N ALA A 7 16.75 -15.92 27.14
CA ALA A 7 16.33 -15.77 25.75
C ALA A 7 17.40 -15.12 24.86
N SER A 8 18.21 -14.21 25.41
CA SER A 8 19.35 -13.60 24.73
C SER A 8 20.42 -14.60 24.32
N ASP A 9 20.65 -15.60 25.18
CA ASP A 9 21.73 -16.57 25.02
C ASP A 9 21.34 -17.61 23.97
N CYS A 10 20.05 -17.96 23.91
CA CYS A 10 19.47 -18.79 22.85
C CYS A 10 19.68 -18.21 21.43
N LEU A 11 19.74 -16.89 21.28
CA LEU A 11 19.88 -16.25 19.97
C LEU A 11 21.34 -16.12 19.50
N ARG A 12 22.31 -16.42 20.38
CA ARG A 12 23.75 -16.35 20.09
C ARG A 12 24.31 -17.75 19.78
N GLU A 13 25.42 -17.78 19.05
CA GLU A 13 26.17 -19.01 18.86
C GLU A 13 26.78 -19.47 20.20
N PRO A 14 26.81 -20.78 20.50
CA PRO A 14 26.45 -21.93 19.65
C PRO A 14 24.98 -22.37 19.74
N LEU A 15 24.20 -21.77 20.66
CA LEU A 15 22.84 -22.20 20.97
C LEU A 15 21.85 -21.91 19.83
N SER A 16 22.12 -20.92 18.99
CA SER A 16 21.21 -20.60 17.89
C SER A 16 21.04 -21.72 16.87
N ALA A 17 22.05 -22.57 16.67
CA ALA A 17 21.98 -23.72 15.76
C ALA A 17 21.14 -24.87 16.33
N THR A 18 21.02 -24.97 17.65
CA THR A 18 20.26 -26.05 18.32
C THR A 18 18.79 -25.70 18.54
N LEU A 19 18.39 -24.46 18.23
CA LEU A 19 16.99 -24.03 18.32
C LEU A 19 16.09 -24.77 17.31
N PRO A 20 14.80 -24.97 17.63
CA PRO A 20 13.82 -25.48 16.67
C PRO A 20 13.77 -24.63 15.39
N THR A 21 13.50 -25.28 14.25
CA THR A 21 13.43 -24.65 12.92
C THR A 21 12.47 -23.45 12.89
N LYS A 22 11.34 -23.53 13.58
CA LYS A 22 10.39 -22.41 13.73
C LYS A 22 11.05 -21.17 14.35
N CYS A 23 11.84 -21.34 15.41
CA CYS A 23 12.54 -20.24 16.07
C CYS A 23 13.67 -19.68 15.19
N GLN A 24 14.36 -20.55 14.45
CA GLN A 24 15.39 -20.12 13.49
C GLN A 24 14.77 -19.29 12.34
N GLN A 25 13.60 -19.69 11.83
CA GLN A 25 12.85 -18.93 10.83
C GLN A 25 12.45 -17.55 11.37
N LEU A 26 11.96 -17.47 12.61
CA LEU A 26 11.62 -16.20 13.27
C LEU A 26 12.85 -15.29 13.44
N LYS A 27 13.99 -15.83 13.89
CA LYS A 27 15.26 -15.09 14.00
C LYS A 27 15.67 -14.48 12.65
N LYS A 28 15.59 -15.28 11.58
CA LYS A 28 15.89 -14.82 10.20
C LYS A 28 14.92 -13.72 9.75
N GLY A 29 13.61 -13.94 9.90
CA GLY A 29 12.58 -12.97 9.52
C GLY A 29 12.69 -11.64 10.28
N TYR A 30 12.98 -11.69 11.58
CA TYR A 30 13.22 -10.49 12.38
C TYR A 30 14.46 -9.72 11.92
N GLY A 31 15.55 -10.42 11.59
CA GLY A 31 16.77 -9.81 11.05
C GLY A 31 16.55 -9.14 9.69
N GLU A 32 15.77 -9.75 8.80
CA GLU A 32 15.36 -9.16 7.52
C GLU A 32 14.48 -7.92 7.74
N CYS A 33 13.53 -8.00 8.67
CA CYS A 33 12.66 -6.89 9.02
C CYS A 33 13.45 -5.68 9.54
N LYS A 34 14.36 -5.88 10.49
CA LYS A 34 15.22 -4.81 11.02
C LYS A 34 16.12 -4.19 9.96
N ARG A 35 16.71 -5.01 9.06
CA ARG A 35 17.50 -4.48 7.93
C ARG A 35 16.64 -3.63 6.98
N GLY A 36 15.40 -4.05 6.74
CA GLY A 36 14.43 -3.30 5.95
C GLY A 36 14.07 -1.92 6.52
N LEU A 37 14.16 -1.72 7.84
CA LEU A 37 13.93 -0.40 8.47
C LEU A 37 15.08 0.59 8.19
N VAL A 38 16.29 0.09 7.94
CA VAL A 38 17.48 0.93 7.71
C VAL A 38 17.73 1.16 6.22
N ASP A 39 17.26 0.26 5.34
CA ASP A 39 17.42 0.39 3.89
C ASP A 39 16.67 1.61 3.33
N MET A 40 17.42 2.58 2.80
CA MET A 40 16.89 3.80 2.18
C MET A 40 15.89 3.51 1.05
N ARG A 41 16.10 2.44 0.28
CA ARG A 41 15.20 2.04 -0.80
C ARG A 41 13.83 1.61 -0.28
N LYS A 42 13.79 1.04 0.92
CA LYS A 42 12.56 0.58 1.60
C LYS A 42 11.91 1.68 2.42
N ARG A 43 12.55 2.83 2.65
CA ARG A 43 11.91 3.99 3.31
C ARG A 43 10.74 4.55 2.50
N PHE A 44 10.91 4.66 1.18
CA PHE A 44 9.88 5.20 0.29
C PHE A 44 8.78 4.19 -0.04
N ARG A 45 9.14 2.92 -0.19
CA ARG A 45 8.21 1.85 -0.58
C ARG A 45 7.59 1.12 0.62
N GLY A 46 8.13 1.34 1.82
CA GLY A 46 7.79 0.56 3.00
C GLY A 46 8.52 -0.79 3.03
N ASN A 47 8.66 -1.33 4.23
CA ASN A 47 9.06 -2.72 4.41
C ASN A 47 7.86 -3.64 4.15
N MET A 48 8.07 -4.78 3.48
CA MET A 48 6.98 -5.69 3.16
C MET A 48 6.43 -6.32 4.46
N PRO A 49 5.12 -6.25 4.72
CA PRO A 49 4.58 -6.83 5.94
C PRO A 49 4.67 -8.36 5.88
N VAL A 50 5.05 -8.98 7.00
CA VAL A 50 5.23 -10.43 7.10
C VAL A 50 3.94 -11.19 6.79
N THR A 51 2.78 -10.57 7.05
CA THR A 51 1.44 -11.13 6.76
C THR A 51 1.13 -11.22 5.26
N TYR A 52 1.80 -10.44 4.40
CA TYR A 52 1.57 -10.42 2.95
C TYR A 52 2.52 -11.36 2.18
N ARG A 53 3.34 -12.18 2.86
CA ARG A 53 4.19 -13.18 2.20
C ARG A 53 3.39 -14.35 1.60
N SER A 54 2.09 -14.46 1.85
CA SER A 54 1.22 -15.38 1.10
C SER A 54 1.01 -14.81 -0.31
N MET A 55 1.61 -15.46 -1.31
CA MET A 55 1.48 -15.11 -2.74
C MET A 55 0.01 -15.00 -3.21
N GLU A 56 -0.94 -15.59 -2.48
CA GLU A 56 -2.38 -15.51 -2.76
C GLU A 56 -2.93 -14.08 -2.85
N ALA A 57 -2.41 -13.15 -2.04
CA ALA A 57 -2.84 -11.75 -2.11
C ALA A 57 -2.24 -10.99 -3.32
N SER A 58 -1.18 -11.54 -3.93
CA SER A 58 -0.53 -10.97 -5.10
C SER A 58 -1.23 -11.33 -6.41
N GLU A 59 -1.87 -12.51 -6.48
CA GLU A 59 -2.65 -12.96 -7.65
C GLU A 59 -3.92 -12.13 -7.86
N GLN A 60 -4.48 -11.56 -6.78
CA GLN A 60 -5.68 -10.73 -6.85
C GLN A 60 -5.37 -9.25 -7.20
N GLY A 61 -4.14 -8.92 -7.60
CA GLY A 61 -3.74 -7.56 -8.01
C GLY A 61 -3.72 -6.51 -6.90
N LYS A 62 -4.09 -6.87 -5.66
CA LYS A 62 -4.32 -5.93 -4.54
C LYS A 62 -3.07 -5.50 -3.78
N GLY A 63 -1.85 -5.90 -4.18
CA GLY A 63 -0.72 -5.76 -3.25
C GLY A 63 0.71 -5.70 -3.80
N TYR A 64 0.94 -5.52 -5.09
CA TYR A 64 2.33 -5.59 -5.58
C TYR A 64 3.14 -4.30 -5.36
N GLN A 65 2.49 -3.13 -5.31
CA GLN A 65 3.18 -1.85 -5.18
C GLN A 65 2.76 -1.12 -3.91
N LEU A 66 3.61 -1.20 -2.89
CA LEU A 66 3.54 -0.36 -1.70
C LEU A 66 4.35 0.91 -2.00
N TYR A 67 3.67 2.06 -2.08
CA TYR A 67 4.30 3.38 -2.03
C TYR A 67 3.84 4.04 -0.73
N ALA A 68 4.79 4.46 0.11
CA ALA A 68 4.51 5.01 1.44
C ALA A 68 3.63 4.10 2.34
N GLY A 69 3.72 2.76 2.18
CA GLY A 69 2.97 1.81 3.01
C GLY A 69 1.48 1.66 2.67
N LYS A 70 1.00 2.29 1.58
CA LYS A 70 -0.34 2.04 1.02
C LYS A 70 -0.19 1.36 -0.34
N SER A 71 -1.13 0.48 -0.70
CA SER A 71 -1.17 -0.06 -2.05
C SER A 71 -1.45 1.08 -3.03
N ALA A 72 -0.73 1.12 -4.15
CA ALA A 72 -0.87 2.16 -5.17
C ALA A 72 -2.32 2.33 -5.67
N PHE A 73 -3.14 1.28 -5.53
CA PHE A 73 -4.54 1.24 -5.99
C PHE A 73 -5.57 1.19 -4.86
N GLY A 74 -5.15 1.22 -3.58
CA GLY A 74 -6.04 0.89 -2.45
C GLY A 74 -6.96 1.99 -1.93
N GLY A 75 -6.95 3.20 -2.50
CA GLY A 75 -7.58 4.35 -1.83
C GLY A 75 -8.31 5.37 -2.68
N GLY A 76 -8.32 5.25 -4.01
CA GLY A 76 -8.90 6.32 -4.84
C GLY A 76 -9.34 5.95 -6.24
N VAL A 77 -9.17 4.69 -6.66
CA VAL A 77 -9.61 4.23 -7.97
C VAL A 77 -10.94 3.51 -7.77
N LYS A 78 -12.01 4.08 -8.33
CA LYS A 78 -13.28 3.36 -8.47
C LYS A 78 -13.06 2.23 -9.48
N GLU A 79 -13.65 1.07 -9.20
CA GLU A 79 -13.71 -0.02 -10.17
C GLU A 79 -14.59 0.46 -11.33
N THR A 80 -14.08 0.45 -12.57
CA THR A 80 -14.77 0.97 -13.75
C THR A 80 -15.17 -0.17 -14.69
N ASP A 81 -16.43 -0.16 -15.15
CA ASP A 81 -16.99 -1.17 -16.05
C ASP A 81 -16.70 -0.88 -17.54
N GLY A 82 -15.93 0.18 -17.83
CA GLY A 82 -15.54 0.58 -19.20
C GLY A 82 -16.67 1.20 -20.05
N ASN A 83 -17.88 1.32 -19.51
CA ASN A 83 -19.04 1.92 -20.18
C ASN A 83 -19.52 3.21 -19.48
N GLU A 84 -18.59 3.94 -18.90
CA GLU A 84 -18.89 5.19 -18.18
C GLU A 84 -18.98 6.36 -19.18
N PRO A 85 -19.94 7.29 -18.99
CA PRO A 85 -20.00 8.49 -19.81
C PRO A 85 -18.75 9.34 -19.58
N ILE A 86 -18.26 9.96 -20.65
CA ILE A 86 -17.10 10.85 -20.59
C ILE A 86 -17.41 11.99 -19.62
N PRO A 87 -16.57 12.26 -18.61
CA PRO A 87 -16.76 13.38 -17.70
C PRO A 87 -16.83 14.70 -18.48
N GLN A 88 -17.87 15.49 -18.24
CA GLN A 88 -18.05 16.77 -18.91
C GLN A 88 -16.93 17.76 -18.52
N ASP A 89 -16.33 18.44 -19.50
CA ASP A 89 -15.28 19.44 -19.23
C ASP A 89 -15.88 20.62 -18.47
N TRP A 90 -15.21 21.06 -17.41
CA TRP A 90 -15.64 22.19 -16.59
C TRP A 90 -15.78 23.48 -17.42
N ARG A 91 -14.97 23.63 -18.47
CA ARG A 91 -15.04 24.78 -19.38
C ARG A 91 -16.35 24.83 -20.15
N GLU A 92 -16.85 23.67 -20.58
CA GLU A 92 -18.13 23.60 -21.30
C GLU A 92 -19.27 23.98 -20.37
N VAL A 93 -19.25 23.46 -19.15
CA VAL A 93 -20.24 23.79 -18.10
C VAL A 93 -20.23 25.29 -17.78
N GLU A 94 -19.06 25.91 -17.64
CA GLU A 94 -18.95 27.35 -17.39
C GLU A 94 -19.40 28.19 -18.58
N ASN A 95 -19.03 27.80 -19.80
CA ASN A 95 -19.46 28.49 -21.01
C ASN A 95 -20.97 28.42 -21.21
N GLU A 96 -21.60 27.28 -20.92
CA GLU A 96 -23.06 27.13 -20.94
C GLU A 96 -23.74 28.00 -19.90
N LYS A 97 -23.21 28.05 -18.67
CA LYS A 97 -23.69 28.95 -17.61
C LYS A 97 -23.61 30.41 -18.05
N TYR A 98 -22.48 30.82 -18.62
CA TYR A 98 -22.28 32.18 -19.12
C TYR A 98 -23.27 32.52 -20.24
N ARG A 99 -23.49 31.60 -21.19
CA ARG A 99 -24.49 31.79 -22.26
C ARG A 99 -25.91 31.94 -21.72
N LEU A 100 -26.28 31.14 -20.72
CA LEU A 100 -27.59 31.23 -20.05
C LEU A 100 -27.76 32.57 -19.32
N GLU A 101 -26.71 33.05 -18.67
CA GLU A 101 -26.71 34.35 -18.00
C GLU A 101 -26.89 35.50 -18.99
N GLN A 102 -26.17 35.47 -20.12
CA GLN A 102 -26.32 36.45 -21.20
C GLN A 102 -27.73 36.45 -21.80
N GLN A 103 -28.31 35.26 -22.01
CA GLN A 103 -29.70 35.13 -22.48
C GLN A 103 -30.72 35.69 -21.49
N ARG A 104 -30.51 35.44 -20.18
CA ARG A 104 -31.36 36.00 -19.12
C ARG A 104 -31.30 37.52 -19.10
N LEU A 105 -30.10 38.09 -19.15
CA LEU A 105 -29.90 39.55 -19.21
C LEU A 105 -30.55 40.17 -20.45
N ALA A 106 -30.45 39.51 -21.62
CA ALA A 106 -31.09 39.96 -22.85
C ALA A 106 -32.63 39.86 -22.81
N SER A 107 -33.19 38.85 -22.12
CA SER A 107 -34.64 38.66 -21.97
C SER A 107 -35.30 39.54 -20.91
N GLY A 108 -34.55 40.00 -19.91
CA GLY A 108 -35.02 40.85 -18.81
C GLY A 108 -34.99 42.35 -19.12
N GLY A 109 -34.48 42.75 -20.29
CA GLY A 109 -34.48 44.14 -20.77
C GLY A 109 -35.73 44.47 -21.57
N LYS A 110 -36.90 44.50 -20.93
CA LYS A 110 -38.12 45.17 -21.38
C LYS A 110 -38.86 45.76 -20.19
#